data_AF-A0A538BBH8-F1
#
_entry.id   AF-A0A538BBH8-F1
#
_cell.length_a   1.000
_cell.length_b   1.000
_cell.length_c   1.000
_cell.angle_alpha   90.00
_cell.angle_beta   90.00
_cell.angle_gamma   90.00
#
_symmetry.space_group_name_H-M   'P 1'
#
loop_
_entity.id
_entity.type
_entity.pdbx_description
1 polymer ?
#
loop_
_entity_poly.entity_id
_entity_poly.type
_entity_poly.pdbx_seq_one_letter_code
_entity_poly.pdbx_strand_id
1 'polypeptide(L)'
;MIPIGQWGTERVWPRSARVPNVANVVRPPTVRVRVGPPVPLEYGDAQADTDRIMTSIMDLLPPEAHERHEPTPEELAKTVPPS
;
A
#
# COMPACT_ATOMS: atom_id res chain seq x y z
N MET A 1 -2.45 -10.27 15.71
CA MET A 1 -2.54 -9.00 14.95
C MET A 1 -3.46 -9.23 13.74
N ILE A 2 -4.23 -8.24 13.26
CA ILE A 2 -5.06 -8.39 12.04
C ILE A 2 -4.41 -7.62 10.87
N PRO A 3 -4.00 -8.29 9.78
CA PRO A 3 -3.37 -7.63 8.64
C PRO A 3 -4.41 -6.97 7.73
N ILE A 4 -4.07 -5.78 7.23
CA ILE A 4 -4.90 -5.00 6.32
C ILE A 4 -4.03 -4.60 5.12
N GLY A 5 -4.40 -5.05 3.93
CA GLY A 5 -3.83 -4.59 2.67
C GLY A 5 -4.63 -3.41 2.12
N GLN A 6 -3.96 -2.31 1.78
CA GLN A 6 -4.54 -1.17 1.09
C GLN A 6 -3.78 -0.90 -0.21
N TRP A 7 -4.51 -0.67 -1.30
CA TRP A 7 -3.93 -0.44 -2.63
C TRP A 7 -4.74 0.57 -3.43
N GLY A 8 -4.07 1.43 -4.20
CA GLY A 8 -4.70 2.44 -5.06
C GLY A 8 -5.00 3.77 -4.37
N THR A 9 -4.77 3.89 -3.06
CA THR A 9 -4.96 5.14 -2.31
C THR A 9 -3.98 6.22 -2.77
N GLU A 10 -2.78 5.82 -3.20
CA GLU A 10 -1.74 6.68 -3.78
C GLU A 10 -2.17 7.35 -5.09
N ARG A 11 -3.18 6.79 -5.79
CA ARG A 11 -3.79 7.40 -6.98
C ARG A 11 -4.83 8.45 -6.65
N VAL A 12 -5.43 8.37 -5.46
CA VAL A 12 -6.38 9.38 -4.94
C VAL A 12 -5.61 10.54 -4.32
N TRP A 13 -4.60 10.22 -3.52
CA TRP A 13 -3.82 11.19 -2.78
C TRP A 13 -2.34 10.77 -2.78
N PRO A 14 -1.58 11.14 -3.83
CA PRO A 14 -0.15 10.90 -3.85
C PRO A 14 0.55 11.77 -2.80
N ARG A 15 1.72 11.34 -2.34
CA ARG A 15 2.50 12.06 -1.32
C ARG A 15 2.92 13.47 -1.75
N SER A 16 3.01 13.71 -3.06
CA SER A 16 3.28 15.03 -3.64
C SER A 16 2.10 16.00 -3.60
N ALA A 17 0.88 15.53 -3.30
CA ALA A 17 -0.30 16.38 -3.26
C ALA A 17 -0.62 16.85 -1.83
N ARG A 18 -0.91 18.15 -1.68
CA ARG A 18 -1.33 18.75 -0.40
C ARG A 18 -2.74 18.34 0.03
N VAL A 19 -3.59 17.98 -0.92
CA VAL A 19 -5.00 17.61 -0.72
C VAL A 19 -5.38 16.44 -1.64
N PRO A 20 -6.36 15.59 -1.27
CA PRO A 20 -6.80 14.47 -2.09
C PRO A 20 -7.57 14.93 -3.32
N ASN A 21 -7.45 14.20 -4.43
CA ASN A 21 -8.26 14.43 -5.62
C ASN A 21 -9.60 13.69 -5.53
N VAL A 22 -10.60 14.35 -4.94
CA VAL A 22 -11.97 13.83 -4.80
C VAL A 22 -12.88 14.17 -6.00
N ALA A 23 -12.40 14.99 -6.95
CA ALA A 23 -13.21 15.49 -8.06
C ALA A 23 -13.24 14.54 -9.28
N ASN A 24 -12.44 13.47 -9.28
CA ASN A 24 -12.36 12.53 -10.40
C ASN A 24 -13.52 11.51 -10.40
N VAL A 25 -14.76 12.00 -10.59
CA VAL A 25 -15.99 11.20 -10.50
C VAL A 25 -16.28 10.38 -11.76
N VAL A 26 -15.81 10.83 -12.93
CA VAL A 26 -16.09 10.16 -14.21
C VAL A 26 -15.25 8.90 -14.40
N ARG A 27 -13.99 8.91 -13.93
CA ARG A 27 -13.05 7.77 -13.99
C ARG A 27 -12.24 7.69 -12.70
N PRO A 28 -12.88 7.35 -11.57
CA PRO A 28 -12.18 7.30 -10.29
C PRO A 28 -11.12 6.19 -10.31
N PRO A 29 -9.98 6.38 -9.62
CA PRO A 29 -9.02 5.31 -9.42
C PRO A 29 -9.67 4.18 -8.60
N THR A 30 -9.30 2.93 -8.92
CA THR A 30 -9.71 1.77 -8.10
C THR A 30 -8.90 1.77 -6.81
N VAL A 31 -9.60 1.82 -5.68
CA VAL A 31 -9.04 1.60 -4.34
C VAL A 31 -9.51 0.24 -3.82
N ARG A 32 -8.60 -0.57 -3.29
CA ARG A 32 -8.89 -1.90 -2.74
C ARG A 32 -8.41 -1.99 -1.31
N VAL A 33 -9.28 -2.51 -0.44
CA VAL A 33 -8.95 -2.85 0.94
C VAL A 33 -9.29 -4.32 1.16
N ARG A 34 -8.36 -5.09 1.73
CA ARG A 34 -8.58 -6.48 2.14
C ARG A 34 -8.14 -6.66 3.58
N VAL A 35 -8.94 -7.39 4.33
CA VAL A 35 -8.66 -7.76 5.72
C VAL A 35 -8.33 -9.24 5.75
N GLY A 36 -7.15 -9.59 6.25
CA GLY A 36 -6.72 -10.98 6.35
C GLY A 36 -7.12 -11.61 7.69
N PRO A 37 -6.87 -12.93 7.83
CA PRO A 37 -7.06 -13.63 9.09
C PRO A 37 -6.07 -13.14 10.16
N PRO A 38 -6.35 -13.36 11.45
CA PRO A 38 -5.40 -13.04 12.51
C PRO A 38 -4.05 -13.73 12.32
N VAL A 39 -2.97 -12.96 12.42
CA VAL A 39 -1.59 -13.46 12.47
C VAL A 39 -1.19 -13.64 13.93
N PRO A 40 -0.82 -14.87 14.35
CA PRO A 40 -0.25 -15.11 15.68
C PRO A 40 1.17 -14.56 15.73
N LEU A 41 1.51 -13.88 16.82
CA LEU A 41 2.86 -13.37 17.09
C LEU A 41 3.43 -14.15 18.27
N GLU A 42 4.71 -14.48 18.19
CA GLU A 42 5.40 -15.28 19.22
C GLU A 42 6.12 -14.40 20.24
N TYR A 43 6.41 -13.14 19.89
CA TYR A 43 7.06 -12.14 20.74
C TYR A 43 8.45 -12.53 21.27
N GLY A 44 9.06 -13.58 20.71
CA GLY A 44 10.42 -14.02 21.05
C GLY A 44 11.52 -13.34 20.21
N ASP A 45 11.19 -12.98 18.97
CA ASP A 45 12.07 -12.24 18.05
C ASP A 45 11.24 -11.25 17.23
N ALA A 46 11.57 -9.97 17.37
CA ALA A 46 10.87 -8.88 16.71
C ALA A 46 11.05 -8.92 15.17
N GLN A 47 12.19 -9.38 14.68
CA GLN A 47 12.42 -9.49 13.23
C GLN A 47 11.54 -10.58 12.63
N ALA A 48 11.52 -11.77 13.25
CA ALA A 48 10.69 -12.88 12.80
C ALA A 48 9.20 -12.54 12.79
N ASP A 49 8.71 -11.85 13.83
CA ASP A 49 7.32 -11.38 13.88
C ASP A 49 7.03 -10.31 12.82
N THR A 50 8.00 -9.41 12.55
CA THR A 50 7.87 -8.41 11.48
C THR A 50 7.76 -9.08 10.12
N ASP A 51 8.59 -10.08 9.84
CA ASP A 51 8.56 -10.81 8.56
C ASP A 51 7.23 -11.54 8.35
N ARG A 52 6.68 -12.16 9.41
CA ARG A 52 5.34 -12.78 9.38
C ARG A 52 4.25 -11.75 9.07
N ILE A 53 4.28 -10.60 9.75
CA ILE A 53 3.32 -9.51 9.52
C ILE A 53 3.42 -9.02 8.07
N MET A 54 4.62 -8.69 7.60
CA MET A 54 4.83 -8.12 6.27
C MET A 54 4.44 -9.11 5.17
N THR A 55 4.74 -10.40 5.35
CA THR A 55 4.31 -11.47 4.43
C THR A 55 2.77 -11.50 4.34
N SER A 56 2.08 -11.51 5.49
CA SER A 56 0.62 -11.53 5.51
C SER A 56 -0.03 -10.30 4.89
N ILE A 57 0.60 -9.12 4.99
CA ILE A 57 0.13 -7.90 4.33
C ILE A 57 0.34 -8.00 2.82
N MET A 58 1.51 -8.50 2.39
CA MET A 58 1.84 -8.66 0.97
C MET A 58 0.87 -9.61 0.26
N ASP A 59 0.47 -10.71 0.91
CA ASP A 59 -0.50 -11.67 0.37
C ASP A 59 -1.90 -11.07 0.13
N LEU A 60 -2.22 -9.94 0.78
CA LEU A 60 -3.49 -9.23 0.59
C LEU A 60 -3.47 -8.26 -0.59
N LEU A 61 -2.30 -7.96 -1.15
CA LEU A 61 -2.15 -7.00 -2.25
C LEU A 61 -2.55 -7.64 -3.59
N PRO A 62 -2.85 -6.84 -4.63
CA PRO A 62 -3.11 -7.38 -5.97
C PRO A 62 -1.83 -7.94 -6.62
N PRO A 63 -1.95 -8.81 -7.65
CA PRO A 63 -0.80 -9.42 -8.32
C PRO A 63 0.27 -8.41 -8.78
N GLU A 64 -0.17 -7.24 -9.27
CA GLU A 64 0.74 -6.18 -9.74
C GLU A 64 1.72 -5.71 -8.64
N ALA A 65 1.35 -5.80 -7.37
CA ALA A 65 2.23 -5.40 -6.27
C ALA A 65 3.44 -6.34 -6.09
N HIS A 66 3.38 -7.55 -6.63
CA HIS A 66 4.47 -8.53 -6.59
C HIS A 66 5.43 -8.40 -7.78
N GLU A 67 5.09 -7.57 -8.77
CA GLU A 67 5.91 -7.36 -9.95
C GLU A 67 7.00 -6.33 -9.65
N ARG A 68 8.27 -6.74 -9.80
CA ARG A 68 9.39 -5.81 -9.69
C ARG A 68 9.45 -4.97 -10.96
N HIS A 69 9.43 -3.64 -10.80
CA HIS A 69 9.60 -2.68 -11.86
C HIS A 69 10.53 -1.54 -11.41
N GLU A 70 11.20 -0.90 -12.39
CA GLU A 70 12.01 0.30 -12.17
C GLU A 70 11.10 1.53 -12.28
N PRO A 71 10.90 2.33 -11.22
CA PRO A 71 9.98 3.46 -11.25
C PRO A 71 10.35 4.51 -12.29
N THR A 72 9.33 5.02 -12.99
CA THR A 72 9.52 6.16 -13.90
C THR A 72 9.77 7.47 -13.13
N PRO A 73 10.38 8.49 -13.76
CA PRO A 73 10.54 9.80 -13.14
C PRO A 73 9.21 10.42 -12.67
N GLU A 74 8.12 10.19 -13.41
CA GLU A 74 6.78 10.68 -13.05
C GLU A 74 6.21 9.97 -11.81
N GLU A 75 6.44 8.66 -11.68
CA GLU A 75 6.05 7.91 -10.49
C GLU A 75 6.86 8.35 -9.27
N LEU A 76 8.17 8.54 -9.42
CA LEU A 76 9.03 9.05 -8.36
C LEU A 76 8.57 10.44 -7.89
N ALA A 77 8.24 11.33 -8.81
CA ALA A 77 7.72 12.66 -8.49
C ALA A 77 6.45 12.63 -7.63
N LYS A 78 5.62 11.58 -7.74
CA LYS A 78 4.41 11.40 -6.89
C LYS A 78 4.74 11.03 -5.44
N THR A 79 5.95 10.55 -5.17
CA THR A 79 6.39 10.09 -3.85
C THR A 79 7.05 11.20 -3.00
N VAL A 80 7.46 12.31 -3.61
CA VAL A 80 8.15 13.40 -2.90
C VAL A 80 7.13 14.43 -2.40
N PRO A 81 7.12 14.79 -1.11
CA PRO A 81 6.23 15.84 -0.59
C PRO A 81 6.41 17.18 -1.31
N PRO A 82 5.33 17.97 -1.45
CA PRO A 82 5.44 19.33 -1.99
C PRO A 82 6.27 20.20 -1.05
N SER A 83 7.14 21.05 -1.61
CA SER A 83 7.88 22.07 -0.85
C SER A 83 6.96 23.15 -0.27
#